data_AF-A0A7V4HFR7-F1
#
_entry.id   AF-A0A7V4HFR7-F1
#
_cell.length_a   1.000
_cell.length_b   1.000
_cell.length_c   1.000
_cell.angle_alpha   90.00
_cell.angle_beta   90.00
_cell.angle_gamma   90.00
#
_symmetry.space_group_name_H-M   'P 1'
#
loop_
_entity.id
_entity.type
_entity.pdbx_description
1 polymer ?
#
loop_
_entity_poly.entity_id
_entity_poly.type
_entity_poly.pdbx_seq_one_letter_code
_entity_poly.pdbx_strand_id
1 'polypeptide(L)'
;MDVNRKNLKEKLDNLKKKDNALPKEKLNKIERDLESLTKDYSKLAQALTFVKGVLKNGNAFNEVRGISRFGSPRQVTVTIVRTDLRAEKATQELIATVILNMGVVPLSVSVGIGFSSIDEIKIVRQSASDGQGGVAATFGYESDSRLKPSGVAMLTGHLKTFRQFTLGASAGFVLSNRGDNADIEYILGPSVGFRENLIWITVGMHVARVQKLGGGFAIGDKIPTSLQDPFPVQKNYKPGVLVSLTFKIR
;
A
#
# COMPACT_ATOMS: atom_id res chain seq x y z
N MET A 1 -18.28 8.96 16.79
CA MET A 1 -17.25 9.61 15.93
C MET A 1 -17.85 10.67 14.99
N ASP A 2 -19.15 10.66 14.70
CA ASP A 2 -19.84 11.73 13.94
C ASP A 2 -19.84 13.12 14.61
N VAL A 3 -19.60 13.18 15.92
CA VAL A 3 -19.68 14.40 16.74
C VAL A 3 -18.64 15.46 16.31
N ASN A 4 -17.43 15.07 15.92
CA ASN A 4 -16.40 16.02 15.48
C ASN A 4 -16.68 16.63 14.10
N ARG A 5 -17.33 15.87 13.20
CA ARG A 5 -17.67 16.34 11.84
C ARG A 5 -18.79 17.37 11.86
N LYS A 6 -19.81 17.16 12.70
CA LYS A 6 -20.89 18.14 12.90
C LYS A 6 -20.35 19.45 13.49
N ASN A 7 -19.53 19.36 14.55
CA ASN A 7 -18.93 20.53 15.18
C ASN A 7 -18.03 21.36 14.24
N LEU A 8 -17.30 20.73 13.32
CA LEU A 8 -16.45 21.42 12.35
C LEU A 8 -17.24 22.13 11.25
N LYS A 9 -18.30 21.49 10.73
CA LYS A 9 -19.20 22.13 9.76
C LYS A 9 -19.96 23.30 10.36
N GLU A 10 -20.45 23.12 11.59
CA GLU A 10 -21.17 24.16 12.33
C GLU A 10 -20.26 25.36 12.65
N LYS A 11 -18.99 25.13 13.02
CA LYS A 11 -18.00 26.20 13.17
C LYS A 11 -17.71 26.92 11.85
N LEU A 12 -17.63 26.20 10.72
CA LEU A 12 -17.43 26.81 9.40
C LEU A 12 -18.62 27.66 8.97
N ASP A 13 -19.84 27.18 9.19
CA ASP A 13 -21.08 27.91 8.88
C ASP A 13 -21.25 29.14 9.77
N ASN A 14 -20.85 29.05 11.04
CA ASN A 14 -20.81 30.21 11.95
C ASN A 14 -19.74 31.23 11.55
N LEU A 15 -18.62 30.80 10.98
CA LEU A 15 -17.58 31.69 10.43
C LEU A 15 -18.02 32.37 9.13
N LYS A 16 -18.84 31.73 8.30
CA LYS A 16 -19.44 32.34 7.10
C LYS A 16 -20.49 33.40 7.42
N LYS A 17 -21.20 33.25 8.54
CA LYS A 17 -22.26 34.18 8.99
C LYS A 17 -21.74 35.42 9.72
N LYS A 18 -20.51 35.39 10.25
CA LYS A 18 -19.85 36.59 10.80
C LYS A 18 -19.18 37.36 9.67
N ASP A 19 -19.82 38.45 9.24
CA ASP A 19 -19.40 39.32 8.13
C ASP A 19 -17.89 39.66 8.12
N ASN A 20 -17.29 39.55 6.92
CA ASN A 20 -16.02 40.14 6.49
C ASN A 20 -14.69 39.73 7.16
N ALA A 21 -14.62 38.67 7.96
CA ALA A 21 -13.36 38.33 8.64
C ALA A 21 -12.33 37.56 7.80
N LEU A 22 -12.70 36.94 6.66
CA LEU A 22 -11.77 36.15 5.83
C LEU A 22 -11.98 36.38 4.33
N PRO A 23 -10.91 36.67 3.55
CA PRO A 23 -10.96 36.73 2.09
C PRO A 23 -11.57 35.45 1.50
N LYS A 24 -12.46 35.58 0.51
CA LYS A 24 -13.14 34.46 -0.18
C LYS A 24 -12.18 33.33 -0.60
N GLU A 25 -10.95 33.70 -0.94
CA GLU A 25 -9.88 32.76 -1.32
C GLU A 25 -9.45 31.83 -0.17
N LYS A 26 -9.39 32.33 1.06
CA LYS A 26 -9.07 31.52 2.25
C LYS A 26 -10.22 30.57 2.62
N LEU A 27 -11.47 31.00 2.45
CA LEU A 27 -12.65 30.15 2.65
C LEU A 27 -12.67 28.97 1.67
N ASN A 28 -12.41 29.23 0.38
CA ASN A 28 -12.36 28.17 -0.64
C ASN A 28 -11.20 27.18 -0.42
N LYS A 29 -10.10 27.62 0.21
CA LYS A 29 -8.99 26.74 0.57
C LYS A 29 -9.37 25.84 1.76
N ILE A 30 -9.98 26.41 2.80
CA ILE A 30 -10.46 25.66 3.97
C ILE A 30 -11.50 24.60 3.58
N GLU A 31 -12.39 24.90 2.64
CA GLU A 31 -13.37 23.93 2.13
C GLU A 31 -12.71 22.77 1.40
N ARG A 32 -11.73 23.05 0.52
CA ARG A 32 -10.96 22.02 -0.17
C ARG A 32 -10.17 21.14 0.79
N ASP A 33 -9.53 21.76 1.79
CA ASP A 33 -8.77 21.04 2.81
C ASP A 33 -9.68 20.15 3.66
N LEU A 34 -10.89 20.63 4.01
CA LEU A 34 -11.93 19.85 4.70
C LEU A 34 -12.44 18.69 3.86
N GLU A 35 -12.66 18.88 2.57
CA GLU A 35 -13.07 17.80 1.66
C GLU A 35 -11.99 16.73 1.50
N SER A 36 -10.71 17.13 1.34
CA SER A 36 -9.61 16.18 1.28
C SER A 36 -9.45 15.43 2.60
N LEU A 37 -9.53 16.12 3.74
CA LEU A 37 -9.50 15.49 5.06
C LEU A 37 -10.66 14.52 5.23
N THR A 38 -11.86 14.88 4.78
CA THR A 38 -13.04 14.00 4.85
C THR A 38 -12.85 12.75 3.99
N LYS A 39 -12.28 12.91 2.79
CA LYS A 39 -12.00 11.80 1.87
C LYS A 39 -10.94 10.87 2.44
N ASP A 40 -9.86 11.39 3.00
CA ASP A 40 -8.80 10.57 3.58
C ASP A 40 -9.27 9.91 4.88
N TYR A 41 -10.08 10.59 5.69
CA TYR A 41 -10.70 10.00 6.88
C TYR A 41 -11.69 8.88 6.52
N SER A 42 -12.42 8.99 5.40
CA SER A 42 -13.33 7.92 4.94
C SER A 42 -12.56 6.67 4.51
N LYS A 43 -11.40 6.83 3.86
CA LYS A 43 -10.50 5.72 3.51
C LYS A 43 -9.90 5.09 4.77
N LEU A 44 -9.52 5.91 5.73
CA LEU A 44 -8.97 5.46 7.01
C LEU A 44 -10.04 4.73 7.82
N ALA A 45 -11.28 5.21 7.84
CA ALA A 45 -12.41 4.55 8.47
C ALA A 45 -12.73 3.19 7.82
N GLN A 46 -12.67 3.09 6.49
CA GLN A 46 -12.80 1.81 5.78
C GLN A 46 -11.68 0.83 6.16
N ALA A 47 -10.42 1.29 6.18
CA ALA A 47 -9.29 0.48 6.62
C ALA A 47 -9.43 0.04 8.08
N LEU A 48 -9.87 0.93 8.98
CA LEU A 48 -10.10 0.64 10.39
C LEU A 48 -11.28 -0.31 10.62
N THR A 49 -12.30 -0.24 9.77
CA THR A 49 -13.47 -1.13 9.81
C THR A 49 -13.07 -2.52 9.32
N PHE A 50 -12.25 -2.60 8.28
CA PHE A 50 -11.64 -3.83 7.81
C PHE A 50 -10.75 -4.46 8.90
N VAL A 51 -9.83 -3.70 9.49
CA VAL A 51 -8.94 -4.16 10.57
C VAL A 51 -9.74 -4.58 11.81
N LYS A 52 -10.75 -3.81 12.23
CA LYS A 52 -11.63 -4.20 13.35
C LYS A 52 -12.47 -5.43 13.03
N GLY A 53 -12.89 -5.62 11.77
CA GLY A 53 -13.59 -6.82 11.31
C GLY A 53 -12.70 -8.06 11.38
N VAL A 54 -11.42 -7.92 11.03
CA VAL A 54 -10.41 -8.97 11.20
C VAL A 54 -10.14 -9.22 12.69
N LEU A 55 -9.92 -8.19 13.51
CA LEU A 55 -9.57 -8.36 14.92
C LEU A 55 -10.73 -8.84 15.83
N LYS A 56 -11.99 -8.51 15.50
CA LYS A 56 -13.16 -8.97 16.27
C LYS A 56 -13.55 -10.41 15.99
N ASN A 57 -13.06 -10.98 14.89
CA ASN A 57 -13.34 -12.36 14.56
C ASN A 57 -12.28 -13.23 15.26
N GLY A 58 -12.66 -13.90 16.35
CA GLY A 58 -11.75 -14.70 17.19
C GLY A 58 -11.03 -15.83 16.45
N ASN A 59 -11.51 -16.16 15.24
CA ASN A 59 -10.90 -17.10 14.31
C ASN A 59 -10.33 -16.43 13.05
N ALA A 60 -10.16 -15.10 12.97
CA ALA A 60 -9.65 -14.44 11.76
C ALA A 60 -8.28 -14.93 11.29
N PHE A 61 -7.45 -15.38 12.24
CA PHE A 61 -6.14 -15.98 12.00
C PHE A 61 -6.09 -17.48 12.26
N ASN A 62 -7.18 -18.07 12.78
CA ASN A 62 -7.28 -19.48 13.17
C ASN A 62 -8.44 -20.25 12.49
N GLU A 63 -9.17 -19.62 11.58
CA GLU A 63 -10.00 -20.35 10.63
C GLU A 63 -9.05 -21.14 9.74
N VAL A 64 -9.11 -22.46 9.85
CA VAL A 64 -8.85 -23.33 8.69
C VAL A 64 -9.93 -22.97 7.67
N ARG A 65 -9.72 -21.86 6.94
CA ARG A 65 -10.56 -21.52 5.81
C ARG A 65 -10.33 -22.63 4.80
N GLY A 66 -11.29 -23.54 4.71
CA GLY A 66 -11.57 -24.19 3.44
C GLY A 66 -11.79 -23.07 2.45
N ILE A 67 -10.74 -22.76 1.68
CA ILE A 67 -10.69 -21.69 0.68
C ILE A 67 -12.02 -21.69 -0.05
N SER A 68 -12.79 -20.59 0.03
CA SER A 68 -14.08 -20.49 -0.66
C SER A 68 -13.86 -20.77 -2.14
N ARG A 69 -14.17 -22.00 -2.56
CA ARG A 69 -14.14 -22.46 -3.95
C ARG A 69 -15.32 -21.82 -4.67
N PHE A 70 -15.21 -20.56 -5.06
CA PHE A 70 -15.88 -20.12 -6.28
C PHE A 70 -15.30 -20.97 -7.40
N GLY A 71 -16.00 -22.07 -7.74
CA GLY A 71 -15.62 -23.08 -8.72
C GLY A 71 -14.12 -23.41 -8.71
N SER A 72 -13.65 -24.24 -7.76
CA SER A 72 -12.28 -24.80 -7.83
C SER A 72 -11.94 -25.19 -9.27
N PRO A 73 -10.68 -25.02 -9.72
CA PRO A 73 -10.26 -25.28 -11.09
C PRO A 73 -10.92 -26.58 -11.56
N ARG A 74 -11.84 -26.47 -12.53
CA ARG A 74 -12.46 -27.66 -13.08
C ARG A 74 -11.46 -28.22 -14.07
N GLN A 75 -10.88 -29.35 -13.68
CA GLN A 75 -10.13 -30.17 -14.59
C GLN A 75 -11.14 -30.78 -15.56
N VAL A 76 -11.22 -30.22 -16.76
CA VAL A 76 -12.04 -30.75 -17.85
C VAL A 76 -11.14 -31.67 -18.64
N THR A 77 -11.37 -32.96 -18.50
CA THR A 77 -10.74 -33.99 -19.31
C THR A 77 -11.49 -34.08 -20.64
N VAL A 78 -10.85 -33.62 -21.71
CA VAL A 78 -11.34 -33.77 -23.08
C VAL A 78 -10.75 -35.05 -23.64
N THR A 79 -11.61 -36.05 -23.81
CA THR A 79 -11.26 -37.34 -24.40
C THR A 79 -11.59 -37.31 -25.89
N ILE A 80 -10.57 -37.41 -26.74
CA ILE A 80 -10.74 -37.45 -28.20
C ILE A 80 -10.78 -38.93 -28.61
N VAL A 81 -11.92 -39.36 -29.14
CA VAL A 81 -12.12 -40.72 -29.66
C VAL A 81 -12.35 -40.70 -31.16
N ARG A 82 -11.93 -41.76 -31.84
CA ARG A 82 -12.18 -42.03 -33.27
C ARG A 82 -13.06 -43.26 -33.39
N THR A 83 -14.01 -43.22 -34.31
CA THR A 83 -14.81 -44.38 -34.69
C THR A 83 -14.73 -44.55 -36.20
N ASP A 84 -14.34 -45.73 -36.68
CA ASP A 84 -14.35 -46.03 -38.11
C ASP A 84 -15.74 -46.50 -38.55
N LEU A 85 -16.47 -45.62 -39.23
CA LEU A 85 -17.83 -45.91 -39.71
C LEU A 85 -17.90 -46.94 -40.85
N ARG A 86 -16.75 -47.40 -41.39
CA ARG A 86 -16.71 -48.39 -42.47
C ARG A 86 -16.62 -49.84 -41.98
N ALA A 87 -16.39 -50.06 -40.69
CA ALA A 87 -16.33 -51.40 -40.11
C ALA A 87 -17.73 -51.86 -39.63
N GLU A 88 -18.11 -53.11 -39.95
CA GLU A 88 -19.41 -53.71 -39.55
C GLU A 88 -19.67 -53.71 -38.03
N LYS A 89 -18.62 -53.56 -37.22
CA LYS A 89 -18.67 -53.45 -35.74
C LYS A 89 -17.74 -52.36 -35.23
N ALA A 90 -17.93 -51.15 -35.73
CA ALA A 90 -17.11 -49.99 -35.38
C ALA A 90 -17.00 -49.77 -33.85
N THR A 91 -15.80 -49.93 -33.30
CA THR A 91 -15.48 -49.64 -31.90
C THR A 91 -14.84 -48.25 -31.77
N GLN A 92 -15.05 -47.60 -30.63
CA GLN A 92 -14.40 -46.32 -30.32
C GLN A 92 -12.94 -46.57 -29.93
N GLU A 93 -12.01 -45.95 -30.63
CA GLU A 93 -10.59 -45.93 -30.31
C GLU A 93 -10.23 -44.59 -29.65
N LEU A 94 -9.53 -44.64 -28.51
CA LEU A 94 -9.03 -43.45 -27.83
C LEU A 94 -7.80 -42.90 -28.56
N ILE A 95 -7.88 -41.69 -29.09
CA ILE A 95 -6.74 -41.02 -29.74
C ILE A 95 -5.89 -40.28 -28.71
N ALA A 96 -6.52 -39.45 -27.89
CA ALA A 96 -5.82 -38.55 -26.99
C ALA A 96 -6.71 -38.10 -25.83
N THR A 97 -6.06 -37.76 -24.72
CA THR A 97 -6.70 -37.17 -23.55
C THR A 97 -6.02 -35.84 -23.26
N VAL A 98 -6.78 -34.74 -23.35
CA VAL A 98 -6.30 -33.39 -23.04
C VAL A 98 -6.94 -32.92 -21.75
N ILE A 99 -6.11 -32.45 -20.82
CA ILE A 99 -6.55 -31.97 -19.51
C ILE A 99 -6.55 -30.44 -19.53
N LEU A 100 -7.73 -29.84 -19.45
CA LEU A 100 -7.92 -28.38 -19.41
C LEU A 100 -8.25 -27.93 -17.99
N ASN A 101 -7.53 -26.94 -17.47
CA ASN A 101 -7.85 -26.32 -16.18
C ASN A 101 -8.68 -25.06 -16.42
N MET A 102 -9.99 -25.12 -16.18
CA MET A 102 -10.91 -23.99 -16.37
C MET A 102 -11.27 -23.34 -15.03
N GLY A 103 -11.38 -22.01 -15.00
CA GLY A 103 -11.81 -21.25 -13.81
C GLY A 103 -10.67 -20.76 -12.91
N VAL A 104 -9.41 -20.86 -13.34
CA VAL A 104 -8.28 -20.25 -12.61
C VAL A 104 -8.26 -18.76 -12.88
N VAL A 105 -8.59 -17.93 -11.88
CA VAL A 105 -8.35 -16.49 -11.98
C VAL A 105 -6.84 -16.27 -11.87
N PRO A 106 -6.16 -15.71 -12.90
CA PRO A 106 -4.71 -15.50 -12.90
C PRO A 106 -4.32 -14.25 -12.09
N LEU A 107 -5.07 -13.95 -11.04
CA LEU A 107 -4.88 -12.81 -10.16
C LEU A 107 -4.93 -13.30 -8.72
N SER A 108 -4.05 -12.75 -7.89
CA SER A 108 -4.09 -12.96 -6.45
C SER A 108 -3.90 -11.66 -5.69
N VAL A 109 -4.59 -11.54 -4.57
CA VAL A 109 -4.44 -10.45 -3.61
C VAL A 109 -3.66 -10.96 -2.42
N SER A 110 -2.62 -10.24 -2.01
CA SER A 110 -1.74 -10.63 -0.92
C SER A 110 -1.41 -9.45 -0.01
N VAL A 111 -1.06 -9.74 1.25
CA VAL A 111 -0.57 -8.74 2.20
C VAL A 111 0.66 -9.26 2.92
N GLY A 112 1.51 -8.38 3.42
CA GLY A 112 2.65 -8.80 4.21
C GLY A 112 3.57 -7.66 4.57
N ILE A 113 4.86 -7.95 4.55
CA ILE A 113 5.92 -7.02 4.95
C ILE A 113 6.86 -6.75 3.76
N GLY A 114 7.36 -5.53 3.69
CA GLY A 114 8.31 -5.08 2.69
C GLY A 114 9.46 -4.31 3.31
N PHE A 115 10.64 -4.43 2.73
CA PHE A 115 11.85 -3.72 3.12
C PHE A 115 12.22 -2.74 2.02
N SER A 116 12.07 -1.44 2.31
CA SER A 116 12.38 -0.36 1.38
C SER A 116 13.83 0.10 1.52
N SER A 117 14.47 0.40 0.38
CA SER A 117 15.77 1.07 0.31
C SER A 117 15.69 2.59 0.41
N ILE A 118 14.49 3.16 0.56
CA ILE A 118 14.27 4.60 0.65
C ILE A 118 14.36 5.03 2.11
N ASP A 119 15.40 5.80 2.42
CA ASP A 119 15.70 6.33 3.74
C ASP A 119 14.48 6.98 4.39
N GLU A 120 14.22 6.60 5.64
CA GLU A 120 13.29 7.34 6.48
C GLU A 120 13.99 8.59 6.99
N ILE A 121 13.39 9.74 6.69
CA ILE A 121 13.90 11.04 7.12
C ILE A 121 12.77 11.74 7.87
N LYS A 122 12.96 11.92 9.18
CA LYS A 122 12.14 12.80 10.01
C LYS A 122 13.03 13.92 10.51
N ILE A 123 12.67 15.16 10.18
CA ILE A 123 13.47 16.33 10.50
C ILE A 123 12.95 16.95 11.80
N VAL A 124 13.85 17.18 12.75
CA VAL A 124 13.55 17.76 14.05
C VAL A 124 14.54 18.85 14.43
N ARG A 125 14.15 19.65 15.43
CA ARG A 125 15.06 20.57 16.11
C ARG A 125 16.02 19.76 16.98
N GLN A 126 17.32 19.91 16.75
CA GLN A 126 18.36 19.34 17.60
C GLN A 126 19.25 20.45 18.15
N SER A 127 19.71 20.28 19.39
CA SER A 127 20.71 21.16 19.98
C SER A 127 22.09 20.72 19.51
N ALA A 128 22.81 21.60 18.82
CA ALA A 128 24.19 21.36 18.40
C ALA A 128 25.10 22.50 18.87
N SER A 129 26.41 22.23 18.96
CA SER A 129 27.39 23.27 19.27
C SER A 129 27.38 24.34 18.19
N ASP A 130 27.39 25.61 18.60
CA ASP A 130 27.35 26.75 17.69
C ASP A 130 28.72 27.10 17.06
N GLY A 131 29.76 26.31 17.40
CA GLY A 131 31.16 26.50 17.00
C GLY A 131 31.90 27.61 17.76
N GLN A 132 31.22 28.29 18.69
CA GLN A 132 31.69 29.46 19.45
C GLN A 132 31.60 29.24 20.97
N GLY A 133 31.33 28.00 21.41
CA GLY A 133 31.24 27.61 22.82
C GLY A 133 29.83 27.62 23.39
N GLY A 134 28.81 27.93 22.59
CA GLY A 134 27.39 27.87 22.95
C GLY A 134 26.64 26.70 22.30
N VAL A 135 25.34 26.62 22.62
CA VAL A 135 24.41 25.62 22.07
C VAL A 135 23.38 26.36 21.23
N ALA A 136 23.25 25.98 19.96
CA ALA A 136 22.25 26.52 19.04
C ALA A 136 21.29 25.42 18.58
N ALA A 137 20.05 25.80 18.30
CA ALA A 137 19.09 24.91 17.66
C ALA A 137 19.43 24.79 16.17
N THR A 138 19.70 23.58 15.70
CA THR A 138 19.97 23.24 14.31
C THR A 138 18.95 22.24 13.78
N PHE A 139 18.79 22.18 12.46
CA PHE A 139 18.03 21.10 11.84
C PHE A 139 18.79 19.77 11.92
N GLY A 140 18.14 18.72 12.40
CA GLY A 140 18.72 17.39 12.51
C GLY A 140 17.74 16.29 12.13
N TYR A 141 18.25 15.05 12.04
CA TYR A 141 17.44 13.86 11.79
C TYR A 141 17.03 13.20 13.11
N GLU A 142 15.75 12.94 13.32
CA GLU A 142 15.25 12.09 14.42
C GLU A 142 15.47 10.61 14.11
N SER A 143 15.36 10.25 12.83
CA SER A 143 15.62 8.91 12.32
C SER A 143 16.31 9.01 10.96
N ASP A 144 17.37 8.21 10.80
CA ASP A 144 18.09 7.98 9.55
C ASP A 144 18.32 6.46 9.43
N SER A 145 17.36 5.76 8.82
CA SER A 145 17.42 4.31 8.62
C SER A 145 17.28 3.98 7.14
N ARG A 146 18.29 3.28 6.59
CA ARG A 146 18.38 2.89 5.17
C ARG A 146 17.48 1.70 4.81
N LEU A 147 17.12 0.88 5.79
CA LEU A 147 16.24 -0.28 5.62
C LEU A 147 15.06 -0.16 6.57
N LYS A 148 13.86 -0.04 5.99
CA LYS A 148 12.62 0.13 6.74
C LYS A 148 11.63 -1.01 6.47
N PRO A 149 11.19 -1.74 7.50
CA PRO A 149 10.04 -2.63 7.36
C PRO A 149 8.76 -1.80 7.21
N SER A 150 7.92 -2.17 6.25
CA SER A 150 6.64 -1.51 5.96
C SER A 150 5.57 -2.56 5.66
N GLY A 151 4.31 -2.25 5.98
CA GLY A 151 3.21 -3.11 5.58
C GLY A 151 2.98 -3.01 4.08
N VAL A 152 2.70 -4.11 3.39
CA VAL A 152 2.41 -4.08 1.95
C VAL A 152 1.12 -4.81 1.63
N ALA A 153 0.40 -4.30 0.64
CA ALA A 153 -0.77 -4.93 0.04
C ALA A 153 -0.60 -4.95 -1.47
N MET A 154 -0.71 -6.13 -2.09
CA MET A 154 -0.32 -6.35 -3.48
C MET A 154 -1.37 -7.12 -4.26
N LEU A 155 -1.59 -6.67 -5.49
CA LEU A 155 -2.26 -7.42 -6.55
C LEU A 155 -1.17 -8.04 -7.44
N THR A 156 -1.25 -9.35 -7.64
CA THR A 156 -0.28 -10.11 -8.44
C THR A 156 -0.99 -10.79 -9.60
N GLY A 157 -0.56 -10.50 -10.82
CA GLY A 157 -0.94 -11.24 -12.03
C GLY A 157 -0.01 -12.42 -12.26
N HIS A 158 -0.57 -13.61 -12.49
CA HIS A 158 0.20 -14.83 -12.73
C HIS A 158 0.55 -14.88 -14.22
N LEU A 159 1.84 -14.85 -14.53
CA LEU A 159 2.33 -14.87 -15.91
C LEU A 159 2.60 -16.31 -16.35
N LYS A 160 3.29 -17.10 -15.52
CA LYS A 160 3.65 -18.48 -15.84
C LYS A 160 3.81 -19.32 -14.60
N THR A 161 3.08 -20.43 -14.54
CA THR A 161 3.14 -21.40 -13.43
C THR A 161 4.02 -22.58 -13.81
N PHE A 162 4.99 -22.89 -12.97
CA PHE A 162 5.82 -24.09 -13.02
C PHE A 162 5.42 -25.03 -11.87
N ARG A 163 5.95 -26.27 -11.89
CA ARG A 163 5.61 -27.28 -10.86
C ARG A 163 5.90 -26.84 -9.42
N GLN A 164 6.91 -25.99 -9.23
CA GLN A 164 7.40 -25.60 -7.89
C GLN A 164 7.16 -24.12 -7.56
N PHE A 165 7.01 -23.26 -8.58
CA PHE A 165 6.86 -21.82 -8.41
C PHE A 165 6.05 -21.18 -9.53
N THR A 166 5.54 -19.98 -9.31
CA THR A 166 4.84 -19.17 -10.32
C THR A 166 5.57 -17.85 -10.50
N LEU A 167 5.76 -17.43 -11.74
CA LEU A 167 6.23 -16.09 -12.06
C LEU A 167 5.03 -15.16 -12.26
N GLY A 168 5.15 -13.96 -11.72
CA GLY A 168 4.11 -12.94 -11.78
C GLY A 168 4.65 -11.53 -11.92
N ALA A 169 3.72 -10.60 -12.13
CA ALA A 169 3.95 -9.18 -11.98
C ALA A 169 3.02 -8.66 -10.91
N SER A 170 3.55 -7.87 -9.98
CA SER A 170 2.82 -7.39 -8.82
C SER A 170 2.85 -5.87 -8.74
N ALA A 171 1.70 -5.29 -8.42
CA ALA A 171 1.53 -3.87 -8.14
C ALA A 171 0.80 -3.71 -6.81
N GLY A 172 1.17 -2.70 -6.01
CA GLY A 172 0.62 -2.60 -4.68
C GLY A 172 0.88 -1.28 -3.98
N PHE A 173 0.36 -1.21 -2.77
CA PHE A 173 0.55 -0.10 -1.85
C PHE A 173 1.49 -0.51 -0.73
N VAL A 174 2.32 0.43 -0.31
CA VAL A 174 3.19 0.30 0.85
C VAL A 174 2.68 1.26 1.91
N LEU A 175 2.42 0.72 3.10
CA LEU A 175 1.98 1.44 4.27
C LEU A 175 3.20 1.67 5.15
N SER A 176 3.69 2.90 5.13
CA SER A 176 4.82 3.34 5.93
C SER A 176 4.42 4.56 6.75
N ASN A 177 4.92 4.65 7.99
CA ASN A 177 4.74 5.83 8.82
C ASN A 177 5.98 6.71 8.69
N ARG A 178 6.00 7.71 7.79
CA ARG A 178 7.14 8.63 7.60
C ARG A 178 6.82 10.00 8.20
N GLY A 179 7.03 10.12 9.52
CA GLY A 179 6.69 11.32 10.30
C GLY A 179 5.30 11.24 10.93
N ASP A 180 4.54 12.34 10.88
CA ASP A 180 3.27 12.47 11.60
C ASP A 180 2.04 11.95 10.81
N ASN A 181 2.20 11.60 9.54
CA ASN A 181 1.10 11.16 8.67
C ASN A 181 1.44 9.84 7.97
N ALA A 182 0.44 8.96 7.85
CA ALA A 182 0.50 7.79 7.01
C ALA A 182 0.50 8.22 5.53
N ASP A 183 1.65 8.13 4.87
CA ASP A 183 1.77 8.41 3.44
C ASP A 183 1.53 7.11 2.65
N ILE A 184 0.73 7.22 1.58
CA ILE A 184 0.51 6.10 0.65
C ILE A 184 1.67 6.07 -0.33
N GLU A 185 2.36 4.94 -0.38
CA GLU A 185 3.48 4.66 -1.27
C GLU A 185 3.12 3.52 -2.23
N TYR A 186 3.86 3.39 -3.34
CA TYR A 186 3.50 2.48 -4.43
C TYR A 186 4.66 1.58 -4.81
N ILE A 187 4.37 0.30 -5.04
CA ILE A 187 5.33 -0.69 -5.54
C ILE A 187 4.84 -1.32 -6.84
N LEU A 188 5.77 -1.54 -7.76
CA LEU A 188 5.56 -2.31 -8.99
C LEU A 188 6.79 -3.16 -9.29
N GLY A 189 6.62 -4.45 -9.55
CA GLY A 189 7.76 -5.30 -9.90
C GLY A 189 7.43 -6.76 -10.21
N PRO A 190 8.43 -7.52 -10.69
CA PRO A 190 8.32 -8.96 -10.83
C PRO A 190 8.16 -9.66 -9.47
N SER A 191 7.42 -10.76 -9.46
CA SER A 191 7.19 -11.57 -8.27
C SER A 191 7.30 -13.07 -8.56
N VAL A 192 7.69 -13.81 -7.53
CA VAL A 192 7.77 -15.27 -7.54
C VAL A 192 6.89 -15.82 -6.43
N GLY A 193 5.95 -16.68 -6.81
CA GLY A 193 5.01 -17.36 -5.95
C GLY A 193 5.46 -18.77 -5.62
N PHE A 194 5.33 -19.19 -4.36
CA PHE A 194 5.64 -20.52 -3.86
C PHE A 194 4.41 -21.14 -3.19
N ARG A 195 4.42 -22.47 -3.04
CA ARG A 195 3.34 -23.24 -2.38
C ARG A 195 1.96 -22.88 -2.93
N GLU A 196 1.74 -23.15 -4.22
CA GLU A 196 0.47 -22.83 -4.90
C GLU A 196 0.07 -21.35 -4.80
N ASN A 197 1.07 -20.46 -4.88
CA ASN A 197 0.89 -19.01 -4.80
C ASN A 197 0.38 -18.52 -3.45
N LEU A 198 0.58 -19.29 -2.37
CA LEU A 198 0.30 -18.87 -1.00
C LEU A 198 1.29 -17.79 -0.54
N ILE A 199 2.56 -17.93 -0.92
CA ILE A 199 3.63 -17.01 -0.53
C ILE A 199 4.18 -16.35 -1.80
N TRP A 200 4.33 -15.03 -1.78
CA TRP A 200 4.93 -14.27 -2.86
C TRP A 200 6.12 -13.47 -2.36
N ILE A 201 7.20 -13.53 -3.14
CA ILE A 201 8.35 -12.64 -3.00
C ILE A 201 8.33 -11.67 -4.18
N THR A 202 8.31 -10.37 -3.91
CA THR A 202 8.37 -9.34 -4.97
C THR A 202 9.62 -8.49 -4.78
N VAL A 203 10.32 -8.23 -5.88
CA VAL A 203 11.34 -7.18 -5.95
C VAL A 203 10.84 -6.14 -6.92
N GLY A 204 10.68 -4.90 -6.50
CA GLY A 204 10.03 -3.89 -7.32
C GLY A 204 10.57 -2.49 -7.14
N MET A 205 10.26 -1.67 -8.14
CA MET A 205 10.39 -0.23 -8.06
C MET A 205 9.39 0.28 -7.01
N HIS A 206 9.91 1.03 -6.06
CA HIS A 206 9.16 1.62 -4.97
C HIS A 206 9.20 3.13 -5.10
N VAL A 207 8.05 3.78 -4.99
CA VAL A 207 7.91 5.24 -5.07
C VAL A 207 7.29 5.73 -3.78
N ALA A 208 8.09 6.43 -2.98
CA ALA A 208 7.69 6.94 -1.68
C ALA A 208 7.82 8.46 -1.58
N ARG A 209 7.02 9.08 -0.71
CA ARG A 209 7.18 10.49 -0.36
C ARG A 209 8.22 10.63 0.73
N VAL A 210 9.24 11.44 0.47
CA VAL A 210 10.30 11.76 1.43
C VAL A 210 10.21 13.24 1.78
N GLN A 211 10.36 13.53 3.07
CA GLN A 211 10.37 14.90 3.58
C GLN A 211 11.75 15.53 3.34
N LYS A 212 11.76 16.76 2.83
CA LYS A 212 12.95 17.59 2.70
C LYS A 212 12.65 18.97 3.30
N LEU A 213 13.65 19.61 3.89
CA LEU A 213 13.55 21.01 4.27
C LEU A 213 13.29 21.88 3.04
N GLY A 214 12.27 22.74 3.13
CA GLY A 214 11.98 23.80 2.17
C GLY A 214 12.75 25.08 2.50
N GLY A 215 12.55 26.13 1.70
CA GLY A 215 13.10 27.46 1.99
C GLY A 215 14.62 27.61 1.81
N GLY A 216 15.29 26.62 1.21
CA GLY A 216 16.74 26.64 0.98
C GLY A 216 17.58 26.17 2.18
N PHE A 217 16.94 25.77 3.28
CA PHE A 217 17.63 25.25 4.47
C PHE A 217 18.23 23.86 4.21
N ALA A 218 19.43 23.65 4.75
CA ALA A 218 20.10 22.37 4.81
C ALA A 218 20.05 21.79 6.24
N ILE A 219 20.28 20.48 6.33
CA ILE A 219 20.47 19.82 7.62
C ILE A 219 21.78 20.33 8.24
N GLY A 220 21.75 20.66 9.53
CA GLY A 220 22.85 21.32 10.24
C GLY A 220 22.76 22.84 10.28
N ASP A 221 21.90 23.47 9.47
CA ASP A 221 21.73 24.93 9.53
C ASP A 221 21.15 25.37 10.87
N LYS A 222 21.63 26.52 11.38
CA LYS A 222 21.07 27.17 12.57
C LYS A 222 19.64 27.60 12.26
N ILE A 223 18.70 27.20 13.11
CA ILE A 223 17.29 27.54 12.95
C ILE A 223 17.09 29.00 13.38
N PRO A 224 16.59 29.88 12.50
CA PRO A 224 16.28 31.26 12.87
C PRO A 224 15.30 31.28 14.04
N THR A 225 15.50 32.18 15.01
CA THR A 225 14.62 32.34 16.18
C THR A 225 13.19 32.72 15.80
N SER A 226 12.99 33.28 14.60
CA SER A 226 11.69 33.61 14.02
C SER A 226 10.94 32.43 13.40
N LEU A 227 11.60 31.28 13.19
CA LEU A 227 10.99 30.10 12.57
C LEU A 227 10.35 29.22 13.65
N GLN A 228 9.03 29.30 13.76
CA GLN A 228 8.20 28.43 14.62
C GLN A 228 7.79 27.14 13.91
N ASP A 229 7.51 26.11 14.70
CA ASP A 229 6.98 24.84 14.19
C ASP A 229 5.54 25.01 13.64
N PRO A 230 5.12 24.23 12.63
CA PRO A 230 5.89 23.20 11.94
C PRO A 230 6.87 23.78 10.92
N PHE A 231 8.05 23.16 10.80
CA PHE A 231 9.03 23.54 9.78
C PHE A 231 8.43 23.48 8.38
N PRO A 232 8.88 24.36 7.46
CA PRO A 232 8.48 24.29 6.06
C PRO A 232 9.09 23.03 5.44
N VAL A 233 8.39 21.90 5.52
CA VAL A 233 8.79 20.63 4.90
C VAL A 233 8.11 20.47 3.55
N GLN A 234 8.89 20.14 2.53
CA GLN A 234 8.41 19.77 1.21
C GLN A 234 8.44 18.25 1.08
N LYS A 235 7.37 17.66 0.54
CA LYS A 235 7.29 16.23 0.26
C LYS A 235 7.55 16.00 -1.22
N ASN A 236 8.62 15.29 -1.53
CA ASN A 236 8.96 14.90 -2.91
C ASN A 236 8.91 13.38 -3.06
N TYR A 237 8.50 12.93 -4.24
CA TYR A 237 8.55 11.51 -4.57
C TYR A 237 9.98 11.11 -4.89
N LYS A 238 10.51 10.13 -4.15
CA LYS A 238 11.81 9.51 -4.39
C LYS A 238 11.58 8.08 -4.88
N PRO A 239 12.16 7.68 -6.03
CA PRO A 239 12.17 6.29 -6.44
C PRO A 239 13.22 5.51 -5.62
N GLY A 240 12.98 4.22 -5.45
CA GLY A 240 13.88 3.28 -4.80
C GLY A 240 13.49 1.84 -5.12
N VAL A 241 14.05 0.91 -4.36
CA VAL A 241 13.78 -0.53 -4.51
C VAL A 241 13.11 -1.03 -3.22
N LEU A 242 12.18 -1.95 -3.36
CA LEU A 242 11.57 -2.65 -2.23
C LEU A 242 11.54 -4.15 -2.51
N VAL A 243 11.89 -4.91 -1.48
CA VAL A 243 11.73 -6.37 -1.46
C VAL A 243 10.60 -6.71 -0.49
N SER A 244 9.58 -7.42 -0.95
CA SER A 244 8.46 -7.82 -0.11
C SER A 244 8.28 -9.32 -0.03
N LEU A 245 7.75 -9.74 1.12
CA LEU A 245 7.22 -11.07 1.38
C LEU A 245 5.74 -10.92 1.72
N THR A 246 4.87 -11.48 0.89
CA THR A 246 3.41 -11.39 1.08
C THR A 246 2.75 -12.76 1.08
N PHE A 247 1.63 -12.84 1.79
CA PHE A 247 0.79 -14.02 1.91
C PHE A 247 -0.53 -13.77 1.20
N LYS A 248 -0.91 -14.69 0.33
CA LYS A 248 -2.16 -14.62 -0.45
C LYS A 248 -3.36 -14.69 0.50
N ILE A 249 -4.26 -13.71 0.36
CA ILE A 249 -5.57 -13.69 1.00
C ILE A 249 -6.64 -14.21 0.03
N ARG A 250 -6.51 -13.88 -1.26
CA ARG A 250 -7.49 -14.24 -2.30
C ARG A 250 -6.82 -14.59 -3.62
#